data_AF-A0A1J8PUI5-F1
#
_entry.id   AF-A0A1J8PUI5-F1
#
_cell.length_a   1.000
_cell.length_b   1.000
_cell.length_c   1.000
_cell.angle_alpha   90.00
_cell.angle_beta   90.00
_cell.angle_gamma   90.00
#
_symmetry.space_group_name_H-M   'P 1'
#
loop_
_entity.id
_entity.type
_entity.pdbx_description
1 polymer ?
#
loop_
_entity_poly.entity_id
_entity_poly.type
_entity_poly.pdbx_seq_one_letter_code
_entity_poly.pdbx_strand_id
1 'polypeptide(L)'
;GTGSSFILNEGTYVENTIQIKQTDVVGNTSSVFKNMSPVVVDTTNPLFTSTTTVDVKTNTEASETIYEATATDNNAVTYTLEDGNQKDKFTISKEGELRYKQKQTTAHNDDKVTIIATDAAGNETRQLVTVSV
;
A
#
# COMPACT_ATOMS: atom_id res chain seq x y z
N GLY A 1 14.40 -4.55 -25.55
CA GLY A 1 14.71 -5.75 -24.75
C GLY A 1 16.01 -6.35 -25.19
N THR A 2 16.57 -7.24 -24.38
CA THR A 2 17.79 -8.01 -24.69
C THR A 2 17.48 -9.49 -24.47
N GLY A 3 17.80 -10.34 -25.45
CA GLY A 3 17.47 -11.77 -25.38
C GLY A 3 15.95 -12.00 -25.33
N SER A 4 15.45 -12.60 -24.25
CA SER A 4 14.05 -12.99 -24.08
C SER A 4 13.20 -12.02 -23.26
N SER A 5 13.74 -10.88 -22.82
CA SER A 5 13.01 -9.94 -21.95
C SER A 5 13.24 -8.46 -22.28
N PHE A 6 12.37 -7.62 -21.76
CA PHE A 6 12.48 -6.17 -21.78
C PHE A 6 11.88 -5.61 -20.50
N ILE A 7 12.23 -4.37 -20.18
CA ILE A 7 11.69 -3.63 -19.04
C ILE A 7 10.72 -2.60 -19.58
N LEU A 8 9.59 -2.45 -18.90
CA LEU A 8 8.66 -1.35 -19.08
C LEU A 8 8.87 -0.38 -17.92
N ASN A 9 8.93 0.92 -18.25
CA ASN A 9 8.87 1.95 -17.22
C ASN A 9 7.45 2.04 -16.66
N GLU A 10 7.31 2.65 -15.49
CA GLU A 10 6.01 3.02 -14.94
C GLU A 10 5.13 3.73 -15.97
N GLY A 11 3.86 3.35 -16.00
CA GLY A 11 2.86 3.92 -16.89
C GLY A 11 1.81 2.92 -17.34
N THR A 12 0.85 3.45 -18.11
CA THR A 12 -0.25 2.69 -18.69
C THR A 12 0.00 2.45 -20.16
N TYR A 13 0.12 1.18 -20.53
CA TYR A 13 0.28 0.73 -21.91
C TYR A 13 -1.06 0.18 -22.38
N VAL A 14 -1.84 1.01 -23.08
CA VAL A 14 -3.14 0.59 -23.64
C VAL A 14 -2.96 -0.52 -24.67
N GLU A 15 -4.06 -1.16 -25.07
CA GLU A 15 -4.07 -2.22 -26.08
C GLU A 15 -3.21 -1.85 -27.31
N ASN A 16 -2.47 -2.81 -27.85
CA ASN A 16 -1.61 -2.66 -29.03
C ASN A 16 -0.41 -1.70 -28.89
N THR A 17 -0.20 -1.10 -27.71
CA THR A 17 0.95 -0.21 -27.44
C THR A 17 2.25 -0.98 -27.34
N ILE A 18 2.24 -2.11 -26.63
CA ILE A 18 3.41 -2.98 -26.51
C ILE A 18 3.46 -3.85 -27.76
N GLN A 19 4.54 -3.72 -28.52
CA GLN A 19 4.76 -4.49 -29.74
C GLN A 19 6.12 -5.17 -29.68
N ILE A 20 6.13 -6.47 -29.95
CA ILE A 20 7.34 -7.29 -29.86
C ILE A 20 7.55 -8.00 -31.18
N LYS A 21 8.77 -7.88 -31.72
CA LYS A 21 9.25 -8.63 -32.89
C LYS A 21 10.61 -9.22 -32.56
N GLN A 22 10.77 -10.52 -32.75
CA GLN A 22 12.04 -11.21 -32.56
C GLN A 22 12.71 -11.47 -33.91
N THR A 23 14.05 -11.44 -33.91
CA THR A 23 14.88 -11.83 -35.04
C THR A 23 15.90 -12.85 -34.53
N ASP A 24 16.03 -14.00 -35.18
CA ASP A 24 17.03 -15.01 -34.80
C ASP A 24 18.44 -14.63 -35.28
N VAL A 25 19.45 -15.43 -34.90
CA VAL A 25 20.86 -15.20 -35.27
C VAL A 25 21.08 -15.22 -36.79
N VAL A 26 20.22 -15.92 -37.54
CA VAL A 26 20.31 -16.11 -38.99
C VAL A 26 19.44 -15.08 -39.76
N GLY A 27 18.69 -14.22 -39.05
CA GLY A 27 17.90 -13.13 -39.60
C GLY A 27 16.42 -13.43 -39.83
N ASN A 28 15.89 -14.59 -39.43
CA ASN A 28 14.45 -14.87 -39.55
C ASN A 28 13.67 -14.06 -38.51
N THR A 29 12.54 -13.47 -38.91
CA THR A 29 11.73 -12.63 -38.01
C THR A 29 10.38 -13.25 -37.67
N SER A 30 9.93 -13.08 -36.43
CA SER A 30 8.57 -13.44 -36.00
C SER A 30 7.51 -12.47 -36.55
N SER A 31 6.23 -12.87 -36.47
CA SER A 31 5.11 -11.93 -36.49
C SER A 31 5.20 -10.95 -35.29
N VAL A 32 4.57 -9.78 -35.43
CA VAL A 32 4.49 -8.81 -34.33
C VAL A 32 3.45 -9.30 -33.32
N PHE A 33 3.89 -9.55 -32.10
CA PHE A 33 3.00 -9.74 -30.95
C PHE A 33 2.55 -8.38 -30.41
N LYS A 34 1.31 -8.31 -29.92
CA LYS A 34 0.71 -7.12 -29.32
C LYS A 34 -0.02 -7.48 -28.03
N ASN A 35 -0.01 -6.59 -27.05
CA ASN A 35 -0.84 -6.75 -25.86
C ASN A 35 -2.33 -6.60 -26.21
N MET A 36 -3.15 -7.56 -25.77
CA MET A 36 -4.60 -7.58 -26.03
C MET A 36 -5.43 -6.80 -25.00
N SER A 37 -4.83 -6.46 -23.87
CA SER A 37 -5.44 -5.66 -22.82
C SER A 37 -4.44 -4.61 -22.32
N PRO A 38 -4.90 -3.52 -21.69
CA PRO A 38 -4.01 -2.57 -21.04
C PRO A 38 -3.10 -3.27 -20.02
N VAL A 39 -1.83 -2.90 -20.05
CA VAL A 39 -0.85 -3.28 -19.02
C VAL A 39 -0.54 -2.02 -18.23
N VAL A 40 -0.77 -2.06 -16.92
CA VAL A 40 -0.37 -0.99 -16.01
C VAL A 40 0.88 -1.45 -15.29
N VAL A 41 1.92 -0.63 -15.36
CA VAL A 41 3.13 -0.79 -14.57
C VAL A 41 3.13 0.33 -13.56
N ASP A 42 3.13 -0.03 -12.29
CA ASP A 42 3.16 0.90 -11.17
C ASP A 42 4.20 0.42 -10.16
N THR A 43 5.17 1.26 -9.87
CA THR A 43 6.31 0.94 -9.00
C THR A 43 6.46 1.93 -7.87
N THR A 44 5.53 2.89 -7.76
CA THR A 44 5.59 3.94 -6.77
C THR A 44 4.86 3.46 -5.51
N ASN A 45 5.51 3.53 -4.36
CA ASN A 45 4.84 3.18 -3.10
C ASN A 45 3.99 4.35 -2.60
N PRO A 46 2.88 4.07 -1.88
CA PRO A 46 2.18 5.09 -1.10
C PRO A 46 3.10 5.81 -0.12
N LEU A 47 2.81 7.08 0.17
CA LEU A 47 3.54 7.88 1.14
C LEU A 47 2.60 8.36 2.27
N PHE A 48 2.85 7.92 3.51
CA PHE A 48 2.08 8.40 4.66
C PHE A 48 2.22 9.92 4.87
N THR A 49 1.08 10.57 5.09
CA THR A 49 0.96 11.99 5.48
C THR A 49 0.49 12.15 6.92
N SER A 50 -0.04 11.10 7.54
CA SER A 50 -0.44 11.08 8.94
C SER A 50 0.76 11.03 9.90
N THR A 51 0.56 11.50 11.12
CA THR A 51 1.59 11.58 12.17
C THR A 51 1.97 10.20 12.69
N THR A 52 3.16 10.06 13.28
CA THR A 52 3.57 8.77 13.89
C THR A 52 3.11 8.62 15.35
N THR A 53 2.42 9.61 15.91
CA THR A 53 1.97 9.63 17.30
C THR A 53 0.58 10.21 17.44
N VAL A 54 -0.17 9.74 18.43
CA VAL A 54 -1.49 10.27 18.80
C VAL A 54 -1.74 10.11 20.28
N ASP A 55 -2.39 11.10 20.90
CA ASP A 55 -2.81 11.06 22.29
C ASP A 55 -4.34 10.91 22.36
N VAL A 56 -4.78 9.86 23.04
CA VAL A 56 -6.18 9.49 23.21
C VAL A 56 -6.58 9.78 24.66
N LYS A 57 -7.83 10.15 24.89
CA LYS A 57 -8.30 10.34 26.27
C LYS A 57 -8.57 8.98 26.92
N THR A 58 -8.12 8.79 28.17
CA THR A 58 -8.63 7.70 29.02
C THR A 58 -10.15 7.56 28.94
N ASN A 59 -10.62 6.31 28.85
CA ASN A 59 -12.03 5.92 28.72
C ASN A 59 -12.73 6.30 27.40
N THR A 60 -12.01 6.71 26.36
CA THR A 60 -12.55 6.76 24.98
C THR A 60 -13.20 5.43 24.61
N GLU A 61 -14.39 5.47 23.99
CA GLU A 61 -15.12 4.26 23.61
C GLU A 61 -14.34 3.47 22.54
N ALA A 62 -14.36 2.14 22.63
CA ALA A 62 -13.71 1.28 21.62
C ALA A 62 -14.32 1.46 20.21
N SER A 63 -15.52 2.04 20.13
CA SER A 63 -16.18 2.37 18.88
C SER A 63 -15.78 3.75 18.31
N GLU A 64 -14.87 4.47 18.93
CA GLU A 64 -14.39 5.75 18.40
C GLU A 64 -13.10 5.56 17.62
N THR A 65 -13.01 6.27 16.48
CA THR A 65 -11.75 6.39 15.72
C THR A 65 -10.78 7.22 16.53
N ILE A 66 -9.64 6.64 16.88
CA ILE A 66 -8.60 7.27 17.70
C ILE A 66 -7.48 7.87 16.85
N TYR A 67 -7.37 7.44 15.59
CA TYR A 67 -6.37 7.89 14.65
C TYR A 67 -6.85 7.61 13.23
N GLU A 68 -6.52 8.51 12.31
CA GLU A 68 -6.85 8.40 10.90
C GLU A 68 -5.55 8.32 10.09
N ALA A 69 -5.29 7.13 9.54
CA ALA A 69 -4.17 6.91 8.65
C ALA A 69 -4.45 7.59 7.32
N THR A 70 -3.50 8.41 6.86
CA THR A 70 -3.57 9.04 5.55
C THR A 70 -2.25 8.84 4.83
N ALA A 71 -2.34 8.53 3.55
CA ALA A 71 -1.23 8.37 2.63
C ALA A 71 -1.64 8.86 1.24
N THR A 72 -0.68 9.42 0.51
CA THR A 72 -0.84 9.88 -0.86
C THR A 72 -0.25 8.88 -1.82
N ASP A 73 -0.95 8.63 -2.91
CA ASP A 73 -0.49 7.85 -4.05
C ASP A 73 -1.25 8.30 -5.32
N ASN A 74 -0.76 7.96 -6.50
CA ASN A 74 -1.49 8.19 -7.76
C ASN A 74 -2.71 7.27 -7.89
N ASN A 75 -2.71 6.18 -7.13
CA ASN A 75 -3.72 5.15 -7.09
C ASN A 75 -4.47 5.17 -5.74
N ALA A 76 -5.60 4.47 -5.67
CA ALA A 76 -6.33 4.35 -4.41
C ALA A 76 -5.50 3.58 -3.37
N VAL A 77 -5.42 4.11 -2.16
CA VAL A 77 -4.70 3.50 -1.04
C VAL A 77 -5.68 2.84 -0.07
N THR A 78 -5.33 1.65 0.40
CA THR A 78 -6.03 0.93 1.47
C THR A 78 -5.09 0.65 2.63
N TYR A 79 -5.66 0.48 3.83
CA TYR A 79 -4.88 0.29 5.06
C TYR A 79 -5.13 -1.05 5.72
N THR A 80 -4.06 -1.63 6.26
CA THR A 80 -4.10 -2.85 7.08
C THR A 80 -3.12 -2.75 8.26
N LEU A 81 -3.16 -3.72 9.18
CA LEU A 81 -2.23 -3.80 10.31
C LEU A 81 -1.24 -4.96 10.11
N GLU A 82 0.05 -4.64 10.23
CA GLU A 82 1.13 -5.63 10.25
C GLU A 82 1.06 -6.47 11.54
N ASP A 83 1.41 -7.76 11.45
CA ASP A 83 1.53 -8.62 12.63
C ASP A 83 2.66 -8.16 13.56
N GLY A 84 2.47 -8.35 14.87
CA GLY A 84 3.36 -7.80 15.89
C GLY A 84 2.86 -6.45 16.41
N ASN A 85 3.73 -5.69 17.09
CA ASN A 85 3.46 -4.36 17.66
C ASN A 85 2.03 -4.21 18.18
N GLN A 86 1.68 -4.93 19.24
CA GLN A 86 0.37 -4.90 19.91
C GLN A 86 -0.87 -4.89 18.98
N LYS A 87 -0.78 -5.39 17.73
CA LYS A 87 -1.88 -5.40 16.74
C LYS A 87 -3.18 -5.91 17.33
N ASP A 88 -3.11 -6.89 18.23
CA ASP A 88 -4.29 -7.47 18.88
C ASP A 88 -5.13 -6.47 19.68
N LYS A 89 -4.58 -5.32 20.08
CA LYS A 89 -5.30 -4.23 20.72
C LYS A 89 -6.11 -3.37 19.74
N PHE A 90 -5.85 -3.46 18.43
CA PHE A 90 -6.34 -2.50 17.45
C PHE A 90 -7.14 -3.14 16.31
N THR A 91 -7.98 -2.33 15.67
CA THR A 91 -8.57 -2.59 14.36
C THR A 91 -8.36 -1.38 13.48
N ILE A 92 -8.22 -1.59 12.18
CA ILE A 92 -8.21 -0.52 11.19
C ILE A 92 -9.22 -0.83 10.09
N SER A 93 -9.95 0.19 9.61
CA SER A 93 -10.75 0.08 8.38
C SER A 93 -9.84 0.20 7.15
N LYS A 94 -10.35 -0.20 5.97
CA LYS A 94 -9.61 -0.03 4.71
C LYS A 94 -9.43 1.45 4.35
N GLU A 95 -10.25 2.34 4.93
CA GLU A 95 -10.19 3.79 4.81
C GLU A 95 -9.19 4.44 5.79
N GLY A 96 -8.61 3.68 6.73
CA GLY A 96 -7.56 4.17 7.63
C GLY A 96 -8.02 4.53 9.03
N GLU A 97 -9.25 4.22 9.41
CA GLU A 97 -9.78 4.51 10.74
C GLU A 97 -9.27 3.49 11.76
N LEU A 98 -8.27 3.88 12.54
CA LEU A 98 -7.71 3.06 13.61
C LEU A 98 -8.55 3.22 14.88
N ARG A 99 -8.84 2.11 15.56
CA ARG A 99 -9.65 2.04 16.78
C ARG A 99 -9.04 1.04 17.75
N TYR A 100 -9.29 1.23 19.05
CA TYR A 100 -9.04 0.19 20.04
C TYR A 100 -10.14 -0.89 19.98
N LYS A 101 -9.78 -2.17 20.15
CA LYS A 101 -10.78 -3.24 20.34
C LYS A 101 -11.48 -3.18 21.69
N GLN A 102 -10.82 -2.59 22.69
CA GLN A 102 -11.32 -2.47 24.05
C GLN A 102 -11.00 -1.10 24.61
N LYS A 103 -11.91 -0.56 25.42
CA LYS A 103 -11.72 0.70 26.14
C LYS A 103 -10.48 0.64 27.02
N GLN A 104 -9.63 1.66 26.93
CA GLN A 104 -8.45 1.82 27.78
C GLN A 104 -8.82 2.65 29.02
N THR A 105 -8.61 2.10 30.22
CA THR A 105 -9.03 2.72 31.50
C THR A 105 -7.88 3.27 32.34
N THR A 106 -6.64 2.99 31.94
CA THR A 106 -5.40 3.42 32.63
C THR A 106 -4.54 4.19 31.65
N ALA A 107 -3.92 5.27 32.12
CA ALA A 107 -3.01 6.07 31.30
C ALA A 107 -1.69 5.32 31.03
N HIS A 108 -1.20 5.41 29.80
CA HIS A 108 0.05 4.81 29.33
C HIS A 108 0.49 5.48 28.01
N ASN A 109 1.69 5.19 27.54
CA ASN A 109 2.29 5.86 26.37
C ASN A 109 3.15 4.93 25.52
N ASP A 110 2.91 3.63 25.60
CA ASP A 110 3.73 2.58 25.01
C ASP A 110 2.94 1.66 24.07
N ASP A 111 1.71 2.04 23.71
CA ASP A 111 0.94 1.32 22.73
C ASP A 111 1.45 1.59 21.32
N LYS A 112 1.93 0.54 20.66
CA LYS A 112 2.48 0.63 19.31
C LYS A 112 1.63 -0.19 18.36
N VAL A 113 1.57 0.23 17.10
CA VAL A 113 0.97 -0.54 16.00
C VAL A 113 1.62 -0.13 14.68
N THR A 114 1.90 -1.09 13.79
CA THR A 114 2.38 -0.78 12.44
C THR A 114 1.24 -0.84 11.45
N ILE A 115 0.98 0.28 10.77
CA ILE A 115 0.00 0.39 9.70
C ILE A 115 0.69 0.21 8.35
N ILE A 116 0.09 -0.57 7.48
CA ILE A 116 0.52 -0.77 6.09
C ILE A 116 -0.44 0.01 5.20
N ALA A 117 0.11 0.89 4.36
CA ALA A 117 -0.62 1.52 3.27
C ALA A 117 -0.27 0.78 1.97
N THR A 118 -1.29 0.29 1.25
CA THR A 118 -1.14 -0.47 0.01
C THR A 118 -1.94 0.19 -1.10
N ASP A 119 -1.29 0.45 -2.24
CA ASP A 119 -1.98 0.97 -3.43
C ASP A 119 -2.75 -0.12 -4.20
N ALA A 120 -3.36 0.26 -5.33
CA ALA A 120 -4.10 -0.67 -6.19
C ALA A 120 -3.20 -1.65 -6.98
N ALA A 121 -1.90 -1.37 -7.11
CA ALA A 121 -0.92 -2.23 -7.78
C ALA A 121 -0.24 -3.21 -6.81
N GLY A 122 -0.42 -3.02 -5.50
CA GLY A 122 0.17 -3.83 -4.44
C GLY A 122 1.49 -3.28 -3.90
N ASN A 123 1.88 -2.04 -4.23
CA ASN A 123 3.04 -1.41 -3.61
C ASN A 123 2.70 -0.99 -2.17
N GLU A 124 3.67 -1.09 -1.26
CA GLU A 124 3.43 -0.96 0.18
C GLU A 124 4.42 -0.03 0.87
N THR A 125 3.91 0.78 1.80
CA THR A 125 4.72 1.48 2.81
C THR A 125 4.20 1.12 4.21
N ARG A 126 5.12 1.10 5.20
CA ARG A 126 4.83 0.80 6.61
C ARG A 126 5.09 2.03 7.48
N GLN A 127 4.20 2.31 8.43
CA GLN A 127 4.38 3.35 9.45
C GLN A 127 4.09 2.79 10.84
N LEU A 128 5.07 2.89 11.74
CA LEU A 128 4.87 2.62 13.16
C LEU A 128 4.20 3.83 13.82
N VAL A 129 3.04 3.62 14.42
CA VAL A 129 2.29 4.61 15.18
C VAL A 129 2.40 4.27 16.67
N THR A 130 2.67 5.28 17.50
CA THR A 130 2.60 5.19 18.96
C THR A 130 1.37 5.93 19.47
N VAL A 131 0.54 5.24 20.24
CA VAL A 131 -0.69 5.73 20.83
C VAL A 131 -0.47 5.90 22.34
N SER A 132 -0.75 7.10 22.86
CA SER A 132 -0.82 7.34 24.30
C SER A 132 -2.29 7.42 24.74
N VAL A 133 -2.56 7.10 26.00
CA VAL A 133 -3.89 7.17 26.64
C VAL A 133 -3.82 7.97 27.94
#